data_AF-A0A1G4Z0L7-F1
#
_entry.id   AF-A0A1G4Z0L7-F1
#
_cell.length_a   1.000
_cell.length_b   1.000
_cell.length_c   1.000
_cell.angle_alpha   90.00
_cell.angle_beta   90.00
_cell.angle_gamma   90.00
#
_symmetry.space_group_name_H-M   'P 1'
#
loop_
_entity.id
_entity.type
_entity.pdbx_description
1 polymer ?
#
loop_
_entity_poly.entity_id
_entity_poly.type
_entity_poly.pdbx_seq_one_letter_code
_entity_poly.pdbx_strand_id
1 'polypeptide(L)'
;MADQIIAGQNTPTSVNATSAQDAKDILENKLTQLRSLLSCCYGDCSDWFDAIGSRHRDNIMWIAADLVEEAETLLQKVAGCDSNSIET
;
A
#
# COMPACT_ATOMS: atom_id res chain seq x y z
N MET A 1 -5.63 -15.97 -51.09
CA MET A 1 -5.17 -16.80 -49.96
C MET A 1 -3.87 -16.19 -49.48
N ALA A 2 -3.91 -15.48 -48.35
CA ALA A 2 -2.73 -14.85 -47.76
C ALA A 2 -2.47 -15.53 -46.43
N ASP A 3 -1.31 -16.17 -46.36
CA ASP A 3 -0.73 -16.75 -45.17
C ASP A 3 -0.13 -15.61 -44.32
N GLN A 4 -0.47 -15.55 -43.03
CA GLN A 4 0.28 -14.74 -42.08
C GLN A 4 0.32 -15.44 -40.72
N ILE A 5 1.40 -16.19 -40.56
CA ILE A 5 1.95 -16.65 -39.29
C ILE A 5 2.34 -15.40 -38.49
N ILE A 6 1.62 -15.10 -37.42
CA ILE A 6 2.10 -14.22 -36.35
C ILE A 6 2.38 -15.10 -35.14
N ALA A 7 3.62 -15.55 -35.04
CA ALA A 7 4.19 -16.02 -33.80
C ALA A 7 4.37 -14.80 -32.87
N GLY A 8 3.33 -14.50 -32.10
CA GLY A 8 3.42 -13.54 -31.00
C GLY A 8 4.39 -14.10 -29.97
N GLN A 9 5.63 -13.65 -30.03
CA GLN A 9 6.67 -13.96 -29.07
C GLN A 9 6.21 -13.62 -27.65
N ASN A 10 6.17 -14.66 -26.82
CA ASN A 10 6.06 -14.57 -25.37
C ASN A 10 7.26 -13.78 -24.85
N THR A 11 7.09 -12.48 -24.63
CA THR A 11 8.02 -11.71 -23.81
C THR A 11 7.48 -11.74 -22.37
N PRO A 12 8.19 -12.36 -21.42
CA PRO A 12 7.88 -12.14 -20.01
C PRO A 12 8.31 -10.70 -19.71
N THR A 13 7.38 -9.76 -19.84
CA THR A 13 7.56 -8.41 -19.33
C THR A 13 7.90 -8.54 -17.86
N SER A 14 9.09 -8.10 -17.50
CA SER A 14 9.66 -8.13 -16.15
C SER A 14 8.62 -7.72 -15.10
N VAL A 15 8.01 -8.72 -14.46
CA VAL A 15 6.99 -8.55 -13.41
C VAL A 15 7.61 -7.96 -12.14
N ASN A 16 8.95 -7.97 -12.04
CA ASN A 16 9.68 -7.70 -10.82
C ASN A 16 9.85 -6.20 -10.53
N ALA A 17 10.16 -5.38 -11.54
CA ALA A 17 10.32 -3.93 -11.37
C ALA A 17 8.98 -3.22 -11.14
N THR A 18 7.92 -3.66 -11.82
CA THR A 18 6.56 -3.12 -11.66
C THR A 18 6.03 -3.41 -10.25
N SER A 19 6.24 -4.63 -9.75
CA SER A 19 5.74 -5.04 -8.41
C SER A 19 6.29 -4.22 -7.24
N ALA A 20 7.49 -3.66 -7.37
CA ALA A 20 8.13 -2.88 -6.30
C ALA A 20 7.70 -1.41 -6.32
N GLN A 21 7.61 -0.82 -7.52
CA GLN A 21 7.04 0.51 -7.71
C GLN A 21 5.58 0.51 -7.25
N ASP A 22 4.81 -0.50 -7.65
CA ASP A 22 3.43 -0.69 -7.20
C ASP A 22 3.36 -0.85 -5.66
N ALA A 23 4.28 -1.58 -5.04
CA ALA A 23 4.31 -1.75 -3.58
C ALA A 23 4.60 -0.43 -2.85
N LYS A 24 5.50 0.40 -3.39
CA LYS A 24 5.80 1.73 -2.85
C LYS A 24 4.59 2.66 -2.99
N ASP A 25 3.95 2.69 -4.14
CA ASP A 25 2.77 3.54 -4.38
C ASP A 25 1.61 3.13 -3.45
N ILE A 26 1.41 1.83 -3.24
CA ILE A 26 0.41 1.31 -2.29
C ILE A 26 0.80 1.71 -0.85
N LEU A 27 2.07 1.61 -0.48
CA LEU A 27 2.56 2.02 0.84
C LEU A 27 2.30 3.50 1.12
N GLU A 28 2.65 4.37 0.17
CA GLU A 28 2.40 5.82 0.27
C GLU A 28 0.90 6.12 0.44
N ASN A 29 0.05 5.41 -0.29
CA ASN A 29 -1.39 5.53 -0.15
C ASN A 29 -1.89 5.06 1.23
N LYS A 30 -1.38 3.94 1.76
CA LYS A 30 -1.74 3.45 3.10
C LYS A 30 -1.30 4.40 4.20
N LEU A 31 -0.09 4.96 4.11
CA LEU A 31 0.40 5.98 5.05
C LEU A 31 -0.44 7.25 4.99
N THR A 32 -0.90 7.66 3.80
CA THR A 32 -1.80 8.81 3.63
C THR A 32 -3.16 8.56 4.28
N GLN A 33 -3.71 7.35 4.14
CA GLN A 33 -4.96 6.94 4.81
C GLN A 33 -4.81 6.97 6.33
N LEU A 34 -3.73 6.37 6.86
CA LEU A 34 -3.44 6.38 8.30
C LEU A 34 -3.29 7.81 8.83
N ARG A 35 -2.54 8.67 8.12
CA ARG A 35 -2.35 10.07 8.51
C ARG A 35 -3.67 10.85 8.51
N SER A 36 -4.53 10.62 7.51
CA SER A 36 -5.86 11.23 7.43
C SER A 36 -6.75 10.79 8.58
N LEU A 37 -6.78 9.48 8.86
CA LEU A 37 -7.53 8.90 9.97
C LEU A 37 -7.10 9.50 11.31
N LEU A 38 -5.79 9.55 11.57
CA LEU A 38 -5.28 10.07 12.82
C LEU A 38 -5.45 11.60 12.93
N SER A 39 -5.47 12.34 11.82
CA SER A 39 -5.79 13.78 11.83
C SER A 39 -7.21 14.09 12.31
N CYS A 40 -8.14 13.14 12.20
CA CYS A 40 -9.45 13.26 12.83
C CYS A 40 -9.40 13.06 14.36
N CYS A 41 -8.34 12.42 14.87
CA CYS A 41 -8.16 12.11 16.28
C CYS A 41 -7.39 13.21 17.02
N TYR A 42 -6.49 13.93 16.35
CA TYR A 42 -5.71 15.04 16.92
C TYR A 42 -6.00 16.37 16.21
N GLY A 43 -6.30 17.43 16.97
CA GLY A 43 -6.52 18.80 16.44
C GLY A 43 -7.90 19.38 16.75
N ASP A 44 -8.35 20.35 15.95
CA ASP A 44 -9.63 21.07 16.11
C ASP A 44 -10.88 20.17 15.97
N CYS A 45 -10.72 18.91 15.55
CA CYS A 45 -11.77 17.89 15.55
C CYS A 45 -11.72 16.94 16.76
N SER A 46 -10.92 17.24 17.79
CA SER A 46 -10.86 16.42 19.01
C SER A 46 -12.23 16.29 19.71
N ASP A 47 -13.04 17.35 19.68
CA ASP A 47 -14.41 17.33 20.19
C ASP A 47 -15.30 16.29 19.47
N TRP A 48 -15.08 16.07 18.17
CA TRP A 48 -15.79 15.03 17.42
C TRP A 48 -15.37 13.64 17.90
N PHE A 49 -14.07 13.40 18.07
CA PHE A 49 -13.54 12.11 18.51
C PHE A 49 -14.00 11.75 19.93
N ASP A 50 -14.15 12.74 20.81
CA ASP A 50 -14.75 12.54 22.13
C ASP A 50 -16.26 12.28 22.05
N ALA A 51 -16.96 12.95 21.14
CA ALA A 51 -18.40 12.83 20.93
C ALA A 51 -18.83 11.51 20.26
N ILE A 52 -18.00 10.86 19.45
CA ILE A 52 -18.39 9.60 18.76
C ILE A 52 -18.55 8.41 19.70
N GLY A 53 -18.09 8.52 20.95
CA GLY A 53 -18.22 7.47 21.97
C GLY A 53 -17.17 6.36 21.89
N SER A 54 -17.01 5.63 22.99
CA SER A 54 -15.90 4.68 23.20
C SER A 54 -15.84 3.57 22.15
N ARG A 55 -16.98 2.96 21.80
CA ARG A 55 -17.02 1.89 20.79
C ARG A 55 -16.49 2.35 19.43
N HIS A 56 -16.84 3.56 19.00
CA HIS A 56 -16.37 4.07 17.72
C HIS A 56 -14.89 4.44 17.77
N ARG A 57 -14.40 4.95 18.91
CA ARG A 57 -12.96 5.16 19.13
C ARG A 57 -12.16 3.85 19.08
N ASP A 58 -12.65 2.81 19.74
CA ASP A 58 -12.01 1.48 19.73
C ASP A 58 -11.92 0.93 18.29
N ASN A 59 -12.99 1.09 17.51
CA ASN A 59 -12.99 0.70 16.10
C ASN A 59 -11.99 1.51 15.26
N ILE A 60 -11.88 2.82 15.47
CA ILE A 60 -10.89 3.67 14.78
C ILE A 60 -9.47 3.22 15.13
N MET A 61 -9.21 2.93 16.41
CA MET A 61 -7.90 2.46 16.84
C MET A 61 -7.57 1.09 16.26
N TRP A 62 -8.57 0.20 16.14
CA TRP A 62 -8.42 -1.09 15.47
C TRP A 62 -8.08 -0.93 13.97
N ILE A 63 -8.78 -0.04 13.26
CA ILE A 63 -8.47 0.27 11.86
C ILE A 63 -7.06 0.86 11.71
N ALA A 64 -6.65 1.73 12.63
CA ALA A 64 -5.30 2.30 12.62
C ALA A 64 -4.24 1.21 12.81
N ALA A 65 -4.47 0.23 13.70
CA ALA A 65 -3.56 -0.89 13.90
C ALA A 65 -3.45 -1.76 12.64
N ASP A 66 -4.58 -2.10 12.01
CA ASP A 66 -4.63 -2.88 10.76
C ASP A 66 -3.86 -2.17 9.62
N LEU A 67 -4.06 -0.86 9.45
CA LEU A 67 -3.33 -0.05 8.47
C LEU A 67 -1.81 -0.02 8.72
N VAL A 68 -1.38 -0.06 9.99
CA VAL A 68 0.06 -0.13 10.34
C VAL A 68 0.64 -1.49 9.96
N GLU A 69 -0.04 -2.59 10.29
CA GLU A 69 0.42 -3.94 9.92
C GLU A 69 0.53 -4.11 8.40
N GLU A 70 -0.43 -3.59 7.64
CA GLU A 70 -0.36 -3.57 6.17
C GLU A 70 0.80 -2.72 5.66
N ALA A 71 1.03 -1.53 6.25
CA ALA A 71 2.13 -0.65 5.86
C ALA A 71 3.50 -1.28 6.17
N GLU A 72 3.66 -1.97 7.30
CA GLU A 72 4.90 -2.69 7.64
C GLU A 72 5.19 -3.82 6.64
N THR A 73 4.15 -4.58 6.26
CA THR A 73 4.27 -5.64 5.25
C THR A 73 4.71 -5.08 3.90
N LEU A 74 4.11 -3.96 3.48
CA LEU A 74 4.48 -3.28 2.24
C LEU A 74 5.89 -2.70 2.31
N LEU A 75 6.29 -2.12 3.44
CA LEU A 75 7.64 -1.60 3.65
C LEU A 75 8.69 -2.70 3.53
N GLN A 76 8.45 -3.88 4.11
CA GLN A 76 9.33 -5.03 3.96
C GLN A 76 9.44 -5.49 2.50
N LYS A 77 8.33 -5.45 1.75
CA LYS A 77 8.31 -5.80 0.33
C LYS A 77 9.09 -4.79 -0.53
N VAL A 78 8.97 -3.50 -0.23
CA VAL A 78 9.75 -2.44 -0.89
C VAL A 78 11.24 -2.62 -0.59
N ALA A 79 11.61 -2.72 0.69
CA ALA A 79 13.01 -2.88 1.11
C ALA A 79 13.64 -4.20 0.64
N GLY A 80 12.86 -5.27 0.53
CA GLY A 80 13.31 -6.56 0.03
C GLY A 80 13.55 -6.58 -1.49
N CYS A 81 12.87 -5.71 -2.26
CA CYS A 81 13.07 -5.64 -3.70
C CYS A 81 14.39 -4.96 -4.10
N ASP A 82 14.89 -4.03 -3.27
CA ASP A 82 16.18 -3.34 -3.51
C ASP A 82 17.37 -4.32 -3.50
N SER A 83 17.20 -5.50 -2.91
CA SER A 83 18.25 -6.52 -2.75
C SER A 83 18.43 -7.44 -3.97
N ASN A 84 17.50 -7.42 -4.94
CA ASN A 84 17.48 -8.40 -6.05
C ASN A 84 17.91 -7.82 -7.41
N SER A 85 18.66 -6.71 -7.42
CA SER A 85 19.13 -6.04 -8.64
C SER A 85 20.65 -6.19 -8.91
N ILE A 86 21.39 -6.96 -8.11
CA ILE A 86 22.79 -7.31 -8.39
C ILE A 86 22.91 -8.82 -8.58
N GLU A 87 22.31 -9.35 -9.64
CA GLU A 87 22.78 -10.56 -10.34
C GLU A 87 21.93 -10.72 -11.61
N THR A 88 22.45 -10.30 -12.76
CA THR A 88 22.89 -11.16 -13.88
C THR A 88 23.48 -10.28 -14.99
#